data_AF-A0A2H0B060-F1
#
_entry.id   AF-A0A2H0B060-F1
#
_cell.length_a   1.000
_cell.length_b   1.000
_cell.length_c   1.000
_cell.angle_alpha   90.00
_cell.angle_beta   90.00
_cell.angle_gamma   90.00
#
_symmetry.space_group_name_H-M   'P 1'
#
loop_
_entity.id
_entity.type
_entity.pdbx_description
1 polymer ?
#
loop_
_entity_poly.entity_id
_entity_poly.type
_entity_poly.pdbx_seq_one_letter_code
_entity_poly.pdbx_strand_id
1 'polypeptide(L)'
;MFFIITACAATLHKNGIFAINSAADAAEALRPLAGDYSYFLFAIGIIGVGALGIPILAGSSSYTFAESFHWKEGLHYKLRQAYSFYGIIIISLVIGVLINLVGIDPMRALVYAAILNGYIAPVILILILILSSSRK
;
A
#
# COMPACT_ATOMS: atom_id res chain seq x y z
N MET A 1 -3.55 -8.09 11.13
CA MET A 1 -5.01 -8.06 10.91
C MET A 1 -5.82 -8.27 12.19
N PHE A 2 -5.55 -9.30 13.01
CA PHE A 2 -6.32 -9.58 14.24
C PHE A 2 -6.52 -8.35 15.17
N PHE A 3 -5.45 -7.63 15.52
CA PHE A 3 -5.53 -6.44 16.37
C PHE A 3 -6.35 -5.30 15.76
N ILE A 4 -6.30 -5.12 14.43
CA ILE A 4 -7.08 -4.08 13.74
C ILE A 4 -8.57 -4.43 13.80
N ILE A 5 -8.93 -5.69 13.50
CA ILE A 5 -10.32 -6.16 13.52
C ILE A 5 -10.91 -6.07 14.93
N THR A 6 -10.17 -6.54 15.94
CA THR A 6 -10.61 -6.50 17.34
C THR A 6 -10.72 -5.08 17.88
N ALA A 7 -9.77 -4.19 17.56
CA ALA A 7 -9.86 -2.78 17.92
C ALA A 7 -11.08 -2.10 17.28
N CYS A 8 -11.33 -2.30 15.98
CA CYS A 8 -12.51 -1.76 15.30
C CYS A 8 -13.82 -2.34 15.88
N ALA A 9 -13.86 -3.62 16.22
CA ALA A 9 -15.04 -4.22 16.85
C ALA A 9 -15.29 -3.64 18.26
N ALA A 10 -14.24 -3.45 19.06
CA ALA A 10 -14.35 -2.90 20.42
C ALA A 10 -14.70 -1.41 20.44
N THR A 11 -14.39 -0.67 19.37
CA THR A 11 -14.53 0.79 19.29
C THR A 11 -15.63 1.22 18.33
N LEU A 12 -15.43 1.06 17.01
CA LEU A 12 -16.36 1.46 15.95
C LEU A 12 -17.71 0.81 16.07
N HIS A 13 -17.73 -0.53 16.14
CA HIS A 13 -18.97 -1.29 16.14
C HIS A 13 -19.80 -0.99 17.40
N LYS A 14 -19.13 -0.82 18.54
CA LYS A 14 -19.77 -0.45 19.81
C LYS A 14 -20.34 0.98 19.80
N ASN A 15 -19.73 1.90 19.05
CA ASN A 15 -20.18 3.28 18.90
C ASN A 15 -21.14 3.49 17.71
N GLY A 16 -21.58 2.41 17.04
CA GLY A 16 -22.52 2.49 15.90
C GLY A 16 -21.92 3.09 14.62
N ILE A 17 -20.59 3.19 14.54
CA ILE A 17 -19.88 3.73 13.38
C ILE A 17 -19.55 2.56 12.45
N PHE A 18 -20.25 2.47 11.32
CA PHE A 18 -20.09 1.38 10.34
C PHE A 18 -19.34 1.81 9.07
N ALA A 19 -19.09 3.11 8.90
CA ALA A 19 -18.42 3.66 7.73
C ALA A 19 -17.20 4.49 8.15
N ILE A 20 -16.03 4.15 7.59
CA ILE A 20 -14.80 4.92 7.69
C ILE A 20 -14.56 5.51 6.31
N ASN A 21 -14.66 6.84 6.19
CA ASN A 21 -14.42 7.51 4.91
C ASN A 21 -13.08 8.28 4.92
N SER A 22 -12.50 8.51 6.10
CA SER A 22 -11.25 9.24 6.22
C SER A 22 -10.26 8.60 7.20
N ALA A 23 -8.99 8.98 7.05
CA ALA A 23 -7.94 8.68 8.02
C ALA A 23 -8.25 9.27 9.41
N ALA A 24 -8.95 10.41 9.47
CA ALA A 24 -9.34 11.02 10.73
C ALA A 24 -10.41 10.18 11.46
N ASP A 25 -11.37 9.60 10.73
CA ASP A 25 -12.39 8.70 11.29
C ASP A 25 -11.73 7.45 11.90
N ALA A 26 -10.71 6.92 11.21
CA ALA A 26 -9.92 5.79 11.68
C ALA A 26 -9.02 6.12 12.88
N ALA A 27 -8.60 7.36 13.04
CA ALA A 27 -7.89 7.81 14.24
C ALA A 27 -8.86 7.98 15.42
N GLU A 28 -10.02 8.60 15.21
CA GLU A 28 -11.05 8.79 16.24
C GLU A 28 -11.58 7.44 16.75
N ALA A 29 -11.62 6.44 15.88
CA ALA A 29 -11.86 5.04 16.24
C ALA A 29 -11.00 4.56 17.41
N LEU A 30 -9.73 4.96 17.45
CA LEU A 30 -8.77 4.50 18.46
C LEU A 30 -8.88 5.27 19.77
N ARG A 31 -9.70 6.33 19.84
CA ARG A 31 -9.86 7.17 21.03
C ARG A 31 -10.28 6.41 22.29
N PRO A 32 -11.15 5.38 22.27
CA PRO A 32 -11.48 4.61 23.47
C PRO A 32 -10.30 3.76 24.00
N LEU A 33 -9.30 3.49 23.16
CA LEU A 33 -8.11 2.69 23.53
C LEU A 33 -6.92 3.57 23.93
N ALA A 34 -6.73 4.70 23.24
CA ALA A 34 -5.55 5.55 23.37
C ALA A 34 -5.82 6.98 23.89
N GLY A 35 -7.09 7.34 24.11
CA GLY A 35 -7.49 8.69 24.49
C GLY A 35 -7.05 9.73 23.45
N ASP A 36 -6.59 10.88 23.91
CA ASP A 36 -6.15 11.98 23.05
C ASP A 36 -4.88 11.67 22.24
N TYR A 37 -4.16 10.59 22.57
CA TYR A 37 -3.00 10.11 21.80
C TYR A 37 -3.40 9.30 20.55
N SER A 38 -4.68 9.03 20.33
CA SER A 38 -5.18 8.24 19.20
C SER A 38 -4.70 8.78 17.85
N TYR A 39 -4.84 10.09 17.63
CA TYR A 39 -4.36 10.78 16.43
C TYR A 39 -2.86 10.64 16.23
N PHE A 40 -2.08 10.78 17.29
CA PHE A 40 -0.63 10.68 17.21
C PHE A 40 -0.16 9.26 16.89
N LEU A 41 -0.73 8.26 17.57
CA LEU A 41 -0.44 6.84 17.32
C LEU A 41 -0.84 6.44 15.89
N PHE A 42 -2.00 6.90 15.42
CA PHE A 42 -2.47 6.61 14.07
C PHE A 42 -1.60 7.29 13.01
N ALA A 43 -1.20 8.54 13.23
CA ALA A 43 -0.28 9.26 12.34
C ALA A 43 1.08 8.55 12.22
N ILE A 44 1.68 8.13 13.36
CA ILE A 44 2.91 7.34 13.36
C ILE A 44 2.72 6.04 12.58
N GLY A 45 1.59 5.36 12.77
CA GLY A 45 1.26 4.13 12.04
C GLY A 45 1.19 4.35 10.53
N ILE A 46 0.44 5.35 10.07
CA ILE A 46 0.33 5.69 8.65
C ILE A 46 1.69 6.07 8.05
N ILE A 47 2.45 6.92 8.72
CA ILE A 47 3.78 7.34 8.26
C ILE A 47 4.71 6.14 8.18
N GLY A 48 4.70 5.26 9.20
CA GLY A 48 5.49 4.04 9.22
C GLY A 48 5.15 3.09 8.08
N VAL A 49 3.86 2.86 7.81
CA VAL A 49 3.40 2.04 6.68
C VAL A 49 3.81 2.66 5.35
N GLY A 50 3.68 3.98 5.19
CA GLY A 50 4.12 4.68 3.97
C GLY A 50 5.63 4.59 3.75
N ALA A 51 6.42 4.83 4.79
CA ALA A 51 7.89 4.79 4.73
C ALA A 51 8.42 3.41 4.34
N LEU A 52 7.75 2.34 4.76
CA LEU A 52 8.13 0.97 4.40
C LEU A 52 7.54 0.53 3.05
N GLY A 53 6.27 0.87 2.79
CA GLY A 53 5.54 0.40 1.62
C GLY A 53 5.93 1.09 0.32
N ILE A 54 6.10 2.41 0.34
CA ILE A 54 6.36 3.19 -0.88
C ILE A 54 7.66 2.74 -1.57
N PRO A 55 8.81 2.61 -0.88
CA PRO A 55 10.06 2.22 -1.54
C PRO A 55 10.00 0.80 -2.11
N ILE A 56 9.37 -0.13 -1.41
CA ILE A 56 9.27 -1.53 -1.84
C ILE A 56 8.40 -1.64 -3.09
N LEU A 57 7.22 -1.01 -3.10
CA LEU A 57 6.29 -1.08 -4.22
C LEU A 57 6.80 -0.30 -5.45
N ALA A 58 7.28 0.93 -5.25
CA ALA A 58 7.84 1.71 -6.34
C ALA A 58 9.10 1.04 -6.90
N GLY A 59 9.95 0.49 -6.03
CA GLY A 59 11.12 -0.29 -6.38
C GLY A 59 10.74 -1.53 -7.20
N SER A 60 9.83 -2.37 -6.72
CA SER A 60 9.42 -3.59 -7.44
C SER A 60 8.83 -3.27 -8.81
N SER A 61 7.98 -2.24 -8.91
CA SER A 61 7.44 -1.80 -10.20
C SER A 61 8.56 -1.32 -11.12
N SER A 62 9.48 -0.48 -10.63
CA SER A 62 10.59 0.00 -11.45
C SER A 62 11.51 -1.11 -11.96
N TYR A 63 11.74 -2.15 -11.15
CA TYR A 63 12.46 -3.36 -11.57
C TYR A 63 11.69 -4.11 -12.66
N THR A 64 10.42 -4.44 -12.43
CA THR A 64 9.62 -5.19 -13.43
C THR A 64 9.56 -4.47 -14.78
N PHE A 65 9.39 -3.15 -14.78
CA PHE A 65 9.40 -2.37 -16.01
C PHE A 65 10.79 -2.31 -16.63
N ALA A 66 11.85 -2.04 -15.86
CA ALA A 66 13.19 -1.98 -16.40
C ALA A 66 13.64 -3.33 -17.00
N GLU A 67 13.33 -4.44 -16.34
CA GLU A 67 13.58 -5.80 -16.83
C GLU A 67 12.79 -6.10 -18.11
N SER A 68 11.50 -5.76 -18.15
CA SER A 68 10.64 -5.98 -19.33
C SER A 68 11.12 -5.21 -20.57
N PHE A 69 11.72 -4.03 -20.38
CA PHE A 69 12.24 -3.20 -21.46
C PHE A 69 13.77 -3.36 -21.67
N HIS A 70 14.42 -4.30 -20.97
CA HIS A 70 15.87 -4.52 -20.98
C HIS A 70 16.70 -3.25 -20.71
N TRP A 71 16.20 -2.36 -19.85
CA TRP A 71 16.90 -1.15 -19.42
C TRP A 71 17.87 -1.43 -18.27
N LYS A 72 18.87 -0.57 -18.09
CA LYS A 72 19.75 -0.64 -16.92
C LYS A 72 18.97 -0.36 -15.64
N GLU A 73 19.00 -1.30 -14.72
CA GLU A 73 18.20 -1.30 -13.50
C GLU A 73 19.05 -1.42 -12.24
N GLY A 74 18.55 -0.88 -11.14
CA GLY A 74 19.06 -1.13 -9.80
C GLY A 74 19.39 0.11 -8.99
N LEU A 75 19.07 0.06 -7.69
CA LEU A 75 19.31 1.14 -6.72
C LEU A 75 20.79 1.47 -6.51
N HIS A 76 21.70 0.56 -6.91
CA HIS A 76 23.14 0.74 -6.83
C HIS A 76 23.70 1.62 -7.95
N TYR A 77 22.95 1.84 -9.03
CA TYR A 77 23.37 2.73 -10.11
C TYR A 77 23.09 4.19 -9.74
N LYS A 78 23.99 5.08 -10.14
CA LYS A 78 23.76 6.52 -9.95
C LYS A 78 22.51 6.94 -10.74
N LEU A 79 21.77 7.95 -10.25
CA LEU A 79 20.61 8.57 -10.92
C LEU A 79 20.85 8.85 -12.42
N ARG A 80 22.10 9.16 -12.77
CA ARG A 80 22.55 9.46 -14.14
C ARG A 80 22.72 8.25 -15.07
N GLN A 81 22.74 7.03 -14.52
CA GLN A 81 22.99 5.79 -15.27
C GLN A 81 21.73 4.94 -15.45
N ALA A 82 20.70 5.16 -14.62
CA ALA A 82 19.42 4.44 -14.65
C ALA A 82 18.23 5.43 -14.65
N TYR A 83 18.26 6.42 -15.55
CA TYR A 83 17.22 7.46 -15.63
C TYR A 83 15.81 6.88 -15.77
N SER A 84 15.64 5.82 -16.58
CA SER A 84 14.34 5.17 -16.78
C SER A 84 13.82 4.52 -15.50
N PHE A 85 14.70 3.89 -14.70
CA PHE A 85 14.36 3.24 -13.44
C PHE A 85 13.87 4.25 -12.38
N TYR A 86 14.66 5.31 -12.15
CA TYR A 86 14.27 6.37 -11.22
C TYR A 86 13.09 7.20 -11.74
N GLY A 87 12.94 7.32 -13.07
CA GLY A 87 11.79 7.94 -13.71
C GLY A 87 10.49 7.23 -13.35
N ILE A 88 10.46 5.90 -13.40
CA ILE A 88 9.28 5.11 -13.01
C ILE A 88 8.92 5.34 -11.53
N ILE A 89 9.91 5.35 -10.63
CA ILE A 89 9.67 5.61 -9.19
C ILE A 89 9.04 6.99 -8.99
N ILE A 90 9.60 8.04 -9.62
CA ILE A 90 9.09 9.40 -9.51
C ILE A 90 7.68 9.49 -10.10
N ILE A 91 7.45 8.91 -11.28
CA ILE A 91 6.15 8.91 -11.95
C ILE A 91 5.11 8.18 -11.09
N SER A 92 5.42 7.01 -10.54
CA SER A 92 4.52 6.27 -9.65
C SER A 92 4.15 7.08 -8.40
N LEU A 93 5.12 7.79 -7.80
CA LEU A 93 4.86 8.65 -6.65
C LEU A 93 3.97 9.85 -7.03
N VAL A 94 4.26 10.52 -8.15
CA VAL A 94 3.47 11.65 -8.66
C VAL A 94 2.04 11.21 -8.97
N ILE A 95 1.86 10.07 -9.64
CA ILE A 95 0.53 9.50 -9.91
C ILE A 95 -0.21 9.22 -8.59
N GLY A 96 0.46 8.63 -7.59
CA GLY A 96 -0.13 8.39 -6.28
C GLY A 96 -0.65 9.66 -5.61
N VAL A 97 0.10 10.76 -5.68
CA VAL A 97 -0.33 12.07 -5.16
C VAL A 97 -1.46 12.67 -5.99
N LEU A 98 -1.39 12.57 -7.32
CA LEU A 98 -2.43 13.09 -8.22
C LEU A 98 -3.77 12.39 -8.03
N ILE A 99 -3.78 11.09 -7.76
CA ILE A 99 -5.02 10.34 -7.47
C ILE A 99 -5.77 10.95 -6.28
N ASN A 100 -5.04 11.40 -5.26
CA ASN A 100 -5.64 12.09 -4.11
C ASN A 100 -6.26 13.45 -4.52
N LEU A 101 -5.59 14.19 -5.41
CA LEU A 101 -6.04 15.50 -5.89
C LEU A 101 -7.25 15.44 -6.84
N VAL A 102 -7.41 14.33 -7.57
CA VAL A 102 -8.56 14.10 -8.48
C VAL A 102 -9.86 13.81 -7.70
N GLY A 103 -9.81 13.75 -6.38
CA GLY A 103 -11.00 13.54 -5.53
C GLY A 103 -11.42 12.07 -5.41
N ILE A 104 -10.54 11.14 -5.79
CA ILE A 104 -10.74 9.72 -5.50
C ILE A 104 -10.53 9.51 -4.00
N ASP A 105 -11.57 9.02 -3.34
CA ASP A 105 -11.52 8.66 -1.93
C ASP A 105 -10.38 7.63 -1.68
N PRO A 106 -9.34 8.00 -0.90
CA PRO A 106 -8.20 7.12 -0.67
C PRO A 106 -8.57 5.83 0.05
N MET A 107 -9.58 5.86 0.93
CA MET A 107 -10.04 4.66 1.62
C MET A 107 -10.72 3.70 0.64
N ARG A 108 -11.56 4.21 -0.27
CA ARG A 108 -12.12 3.36 -1.34
C ARG A 108 -11.04 2.83 -2.26
N ALA A 109 -10.06 3.64 -2.64
CA ALA A 109 -8.93 3.20 -3.45
C ALA A 109 -8.15 2.06 -2.77
N LEU A 110 -7.88 2.15 -1.47
CA LEU A 110 -7.24 1.08 -0.69
C LEU A 110 -8.09 -0.20 -0.68
N VAL A 111 -9.42 -0.09 -0.54
CA VAL A 111 -10.33 -1.24 -0.59
C VAL A 111 -10.33 -1.88 -1.98
N TYR A 112 -10.42 -1.11 -3.05
CA TYR A 112 -10.34 -1.63 -4.42
C TYR A 112 -8.98 -2.30 -4.70
N ALA A 113 -7.89 -1.70 -4.23
CA ALA A 113 -6.56 -2.31 -4.33
C ALA A 113 -6.50 -3.66 -3.61
N ALA A 114 -7.09 -3.76 -2.42
CA ALA A 114 -7.15 -5.02 -1.67
C ALA A 114 -8.02 -6.07 -2.37
N ILE A 115 -9.17 -5.68 -2.94
CA ILE A 115 -10.04 -6.56 -3.72
C ILE A 115 -9.31 -7.09 -4.96
N LEU A 116 -8.68 -6.22 -5.73
CA LEU A 116 -7.89 -6.61 -6.91
C LEU A 116 -6.76 -7.55 -6.52
N ASN A 117 -6.02 -7.23 -5.45
CA ASN A 117 -4.98 -8.11 -4.93
C ASN A 117 -5.55 -9.48 -4.53
N GLY A 118 -6.75 -9.53 -3.94
CA GLY A 118 -7.45 -10.78 -3.61
C GLY A 118 -7.80 -11.63 -4.83
N TYR A 119 -8.13 -11.02 -5.97
CA TYR A 119 -8.36 -11.74 -7.22
C TYR A 119 -7.06 -12.18 -7.91
N ILE A 120 -6.02 -11.36 -7.87
CA ILE A 120 -4.74 -11.62 -8.54
C ILE A 120 -3.91 -12.67 -7.79
N ALA A 121 -3.91 -12.63 -6.45
CA ALA A 121 -3.13 -13.52 -5.59
C ALA A 121 -3.29 -15.02 -5.92
N PRO A 122 -4.50 -15.60 -6.04
CA PRO A 122 -4.65 -17.03 -6.36
C PRO A 122 -4.11 -17.38 -7.75
N VAL A 123 -4.28 -16.49 -8.73
CA VAL A 123 -3.75 -16.70 -10.09
C VAL A 123 -2.22 -16.79 -10.05
N ILE A 124 -1.57 -15.83 -9.39
CA ILE A 124 -0.12 -15.83 -9.22
C ILE A 124 0.34 -17.07 -8.44
N LEU A 125 -0.35 -17.43 -7.36
CA LEU A 125 -0.01 -18.60 -6.55
C LEU A 125 -0.07 -19.91 -7.35
N ILE A 126 -1.10 -20.08 -8.19
CA ILE A 126 -1.24 -21.25 -9.06
C ILE A 126 -0.08 -21.31 -10.06
N LEU A 127 0.28 -20.18 -10.68
CA LEU A 127 1.41 -20.11 -11.61
C LEU A 127 2.72 -20.50 -10.92
N ILE A 128 2.97 -19.95 -9.72
CA ILE A 128 4.16 -20.29 -8.92
C ILE A 128 4.18 -21.78 -8.56
N LEU A 129 3.03 -22.37 -8.18
CA LEU A 129 2.92 -23.80 -7.87
C LEU A 129 3.23 -24.68 -9.08
N ILE A 130 2.73 -24.33 -10.27
CA ILE A 130 3.01 -25.08 -11.50
C ILE A 130 4.51 -24.98 -11.85
N LEU A 131 5.08 -23.78 -11.79
CA LEU A 131 6.50 -23.53 -12.04
C LEU A 131 7.39 -24.28 -11.04
N SER A 132 7.04 -24.26 -9.75
CA SER A 132 7.83 -24.93 -8.70
C SER A 132 7.64 -26.45 -8.68
N SER A 133 6.52 -26.97 -9.17
CA SER A 133 6.25 -28.41 -9.27
C SER A 133 6.90 -29.01 -10.53
N SER A 134 7.21 -28.19 -11.53
CA SER A 134 7.95 -28.60 -12.71
C SER A 134 9.42 -28.91 -12.35
N ARG A 135 9.79 -30.20 -12.36
CA ARG A 135 11.18 -30.68 -12.22
C ARG A 135 12.05 -30.47 -13.48
N LYS A 136 11.76 -29.45 -14.28
CA LYS A 136 12.58 -29.06 -15.44
C LYS A 136 13.21 -27.70 -15.17
#